data_AF-A0AAV7UNG1-F1
#
_entry.id   AF-A0AAV7UNG1-F1
#
_cell.length_a   1.000
_cell.length_b   1.000
_cell.length_c   1.000
_cell.angle_alpha   90.00
_cell.angle_beta   90.00
_cell.angle_gamma   90.00
#
_symmetry.space_group_name_H-M   'P 1'
#
loop_
_entity.id
_entity.type
_entity.pdbx_description
1 polymer ?
#
loop_
_entity_poly.entity_id
_entity_poly.type
_entity_poly.pdbx_seq_one_letter_code
_entity_poly.pdbx_strand_id
1 'polypeptide(L)'
;MGSLETQVTTYRDRDQDLHYLRSKLTDLEDRSRRDNIRLLGIPEHEEGTDMQAFLGSVLPKLTSLDFDPLREFQRAHRVGLKRSDTSLRPRSLVYYATIMPDRYYKRRANRALSG
;
A
#
# COMPACT_ATOMS: atom_id res chain seq x y z
N MET A 1 -40.44 35.40 1.87
CA MET A 1 -39.26 34.87 2.59
C MET A 1 -39.06 33.40 2.23
N GLY A 2 -38.72 32.95 1.03
CA GLY A 2 -38.38 33.54 -0.25
C GLY A 2 -37.58 32.47 -1.01
N SER A 3 -38.22 31.72 -1.91
CA SER A 3 -37.71 30.45 -2.52
C SER A 3 -36.25 30.44 -3.00
N LEU A 4 -35.67 31.60 -3.34
CA LEU A 4 -34.27 31.74 -3.72
C LEU A 4 -33.30 31.60 -2.54
N GLU A 5 -33.64 32.12 -1.36
CA GLU A 5 -32.77 32.03 -0.18
C GLU A 5 -32.60 30.57 0.25
N THR A 6 -33.70 29.81 0.23
CA THR A 6 -33.69 28.36 0.46
C THR A 6 -32.85 27.63 -0.58
N GLN A 7 -32.89 28.07 -1.85
CA GLN A 7 -32.10 27.44 -2.91
C GLN A 7 -30.60 27.70 -2.72
N VAL A 8 -30.22 28.93 -2.36
CA VAL A 8 -28.83 29.33 -2.09
C VAL A 8 -28.26 28.59 -0.88
N THR A 9 -29.01 28.46 0.21
CA THR A 9 -28.57 27.66 1.37
C THR A 9 -28.38 26.21 0.99
N THR A 10 -29.33 25.63 0.25
CA THR A 10 -29.24 24.23 -0.20
C THR A 10 -28.02 23.98 -1.08
N TYR A 11 -27.69 24.90 -2.00
CA TYR A 11 -26.48 24.77 -2.82
C TYR A 11 -25.20 24.87 -1.99
N ARG A 12 -25.18 25.77 -0.99
CA ARG A 12 -24.04 25.94 -0.09
C ARG A 12 -23.81 24.69 0.77
N ASP A 13 -24.87 24.10 1.30
CA ASP A 13 -24.79 22.88 2.11
C ASP A 13 -24.27 21.71 1.27
N ARG A 14 -24.74 21.58 0.02
CA ARG A 14 -24.25 20.56 -0.92
C ARG A 14 -22.78 20.75 -1.28
N ASP A 15 -22.34 22.00 -1.46
CA ASP A 15 -20.93 22.29 -1.76
C ASP A 15 -20.03 21.94 -0.55
N GLN A 16 -20.50 22.22 0.67
CA GLN A 16 -19.81 21.78 1.89
C GLN A 16 -19.73 20.26 1.99
N ASP A 17 -20.82 19.54 1.69
CA ASP A 17 -20.84 18.08 1.68
C ASP A 17 -19.89 17.50 0.63
N LEU A 18 -19.88 18.07 -0.58
CA LEU A 18 -18.97 17.66 -1.64
C LEU A 18 -17.51 17.87 -1.23
N HIS A 19 -17.20 19.02 -0.61
CA HIS A 19 -15.87 19.29 -0.08
C HIS A 19 -15.47 18.31 1.02
N TYR A 20 -16.38 18.00 1.94
CA TYR A 20 -16.16 17.03 3.01
C TYR A 20 -15.89 15.62 2.45
N LEU A 21 -16.75 15.15 1.54
CA LEU A 21 -16.62 13.83 0.92
C LEU A 21 -15.33 13.71 0.11
N ARG A 22 -14.97 14.76 -0.64
CA ARG A 22 -13.71 14.78 -1.40
C ARG A 22 -12.50 14.70 -0.48
N SER A 23 -12.52 15.42 0.65
CA SER A 23 -11.46 15.33 1.66
C SER A 23 -11.33 13.93 2.25
N LYS A 24 -12.46 13.29 2.57
CA LYS A 24 -12.49 11.90 3.05
C LYS A 24 -11.96 10.91 2.02
N LEU A 25 -12.34 11.05 0.75
CA LEU A 25 -11.83 10.21 -0.33
C LEU A 25 -10.31 10.35 -0.48
N THR A 26 -9.79 11.57 -0.48
CA THR A 26 -8.34 11.80 -0.53
C THR A 26 -7.61 11.14 0.64
N ASP A 27 -8.10 11.28 1.87
CA ASP A 27 -7.47 10.62 3.04
C ASP A 27 -7.52 9.08 2.92
N LEU A 28 -8.62 8.51 2.42
CA LEU A 28 -8.74 7.07 2.19
C LEU A 28 -7.77 6.58 1.11
N GLU A 29 -7.64 7.30 -0.01
CA GLU A 29 -6.67 6.99 -1.06
C GLU A 29 -5.23 7.08 -0.53
N ASP A 30 -4.92 8.13 0.24
CA ASP A 30 -3.60 8.32 0.82
C ASP A 30 -3.26 7.24 1.85
N ARG A 31 -4.23 6.78 2.66
CA ARG A 31 -4.05 5.64 3.56
C ARG A 31 -3.83 4.35 2.78
N SER A 32 -4.68 4.08 1.79
CA SER A 32 -4.56 2.89 0.94
C SER A 32 -3.21 2.82 0.21
N ARG A 33 -2.72 3.95 -0.32
CA ARG A 33 -1.39 4.02 -0.97
C ARG A 33 -0.24 3.89 0.02
N ARG A 34 -0.40 4.37 1.26
CA ARG A 34 0.65 4.26 2.30
C ARG A 34 0.94 2.82 2.68
N ASP A 35 -0.09 1.98 2.68
CA ASP A 35 -0.01 0.58 3.09
C ASP A 35 0.47 -0.33 1.94
N ASN A 36 0.46 0.18 0.70
CA ASN A 36 0.97 -0.52 -0.49
C ASN A 36 2.50 -0.38 -0.61
N ILE A 37 3.24 -1.32 -0.04
CA ILE A 37 4.70 -1.37 -0.20
C ILE A 37 5.03 -2.22 -1.43
N ARG A 38 5.87 -1.67 -2.32
CA ARG A 38 6.33 -2.33 -3.53
C ARG A 38 7.79 -2.76 -3.41
N LEU A 39 8.04 -4.07 -3.55
CA LEU A 39 9.36 -4.66 -3.66
C LEU A 39 9.69 -4.91 -5.13
N LEU A 40 10.91 -4.58 -5.53
CA LEU A 40 11.43 -4.72 -6.89
C LEU A 40 12.60 -5.71 -6.89
N GLY A 41 12.80 -6.43 -7.99
CA GLY A 41 13.97 -7.28 -8.18
C GLY A 41 13.97 -8.62 -7.44
N ILE A 42 12.90 -8.95 -6.70
CA ILE A 42 12.74 -10.30 -6.14
C ILE A 42 12.57 -11.29 -7.29
N PRO A 43 13.41 -12.34 -7.41
CA PRO A 43 13.27 -13.36 -8.46
C PRO A 43 11.86 -13.96 -8.51
N GLU A 44 11.36 -14.27 -9.70
CA GLU A 44 10.07 -14.96 -9.81
C GLU A 44 10.23 -16.43 -9.47
N HIS A 45 9.19 -17.03 -8.87
CA HIS A 45 9.09 -18.46 -8.53
C HIS A 45 9.83 -18.91 -7.27
N GLU A 46 10.64 -18.05 -6.65
CA GLU A 46 11.23 -18.33 -5.33
C GLU A 46 10.20 -18.26 -4.19
N GLU A 47 9.03 -17.65 -4.42
CA GLU A 47 8.06 -17.42 -3.34
C GLU A 47 7.23 -18.66 -2.98
N GLY A 48 7.25 -19.69 -3.83
CA GLY A 48 6.41 -20.87 -3.65
C GLY A 48 4.91 -20.56 -3.71
N THR A 49 4.11 -21.30 -2.94
CA THR A 49 2.65 -21.18 -2.89
C THR A 49 2.14 -20.10 -1.94
N ASP A 50 2.93 -19.72 -0.93
CA ASP A 50 2.55 -18.74 0.09
C ASP A 50 3.52 -17.55 0.10
N MET A 51 3.04 -16.44 -0.47
CA MET A 51 3.81 -15.21 -0.59
C MET A 51 3.99 -14.48 0.74
N GLN A 52 3.06 -14.66 1.70
CA GLN A 52 3.18 -14.02 3.02
C GLN A 52 4.25 -14.72 3.84
N ALA A 53 4.26 -16.06 3.83
CA ALA A 53 5.32 -16.84 4.46
C ALA A 53 6.70 -16.53 3.87
N PHE A 54 6.79 -16.43 2.53
CA PHE A 54 8.04 -16.03 1.85
C PHE A 54 8.52 -14.66 2.33
N LEU A 55 7.64 -13.64 2.35
CA LEU A 55 8.00 -12.31 2.83
C LEU A 55 8.41 -12.29 4.30
N GLY A 56 7.73 -13.06 5.16
CA GLY A 56 8.11 -13.23 6.57
C GLY A 56 9.51 -13.83 6.73
N SER A 57 10.01 -14.60 5.77
CA SER A 57 11.38 -15.14 5.81
C SER A 57 12.45 -14.20 5.21
N VAL A 58 12.05 -13.32 4.29
CA VAL A 58 12.95 -12.45 3.52
C VAL A 58 13.12 -11.08 4.17
N LEU A 59 12.03 -10.47 4.65
CA LEU A 59 12.07 -9.12 5.21
C LEU A 59 12.94 -9.02 6.48
N PRO A 60 12.92 -9.99 7.42
CA PRO A 60 13.84 -9.97 8.55
C PRO A 60 15.32 -9.94 8.15
N LYS A 61 15.68 -10.66 7.08
CA LYS A 61 17.06 -10.69 6.56
C LYS A 61 17.47 -9.33 5.97
N LEU A 62 16.54 -8.62 5.36
CA LEU A 62 16.78 -7.32 4.71
C LEU A 62 16.79 -6.15 5.70
N THR A 63 16.01 -6.21 6.76
CA THR A 63 15.80 -5.07 7.66
C THR A 63 16.28 -5.29 9.08
N SER A 64 16.72 -6.51 9.43
CA SER A 64 17.09 -6.92 10.79
C SER A 64 15.97 -6.69 11.82
N LEU A 65 14.73 -6.89 11.39
CA LEU A 65 13.52 -6.72 12.21
C LEU A 65 12.79 -8.05 12.21
N ASP A 66 12.25 -8.46 13.35
CA ASP A 66 11.42 -9.65 13.40
C ASP A 66 10.06 -9.35 12.79
N PHE A 67 9.66 -10.20 11.83
CA PHE A 67 8.37 -10.13 11.17
C PHE A 67 7.54 -11.40 11.47
N ASP A 68 6.36 -11.24 12.07
CA ASP A 68 5.29 -12.24 12.09
C ASP A 68 4.34 -12.04 10.88
N PRO A 69 4.42 -12.90 9.84
CA PRO A 69 3.66 -12.72 8.61
C PRO A 69 2.13 -12.72 8.79
N LEU A 70 1.59 -13.39 9.82
CA LEU A 70 0.14 -13.40 10.10
C LEU A 70 -0.34 -12.07 10.69
N ARG A 71 0.54 -11.35 11.37
CA ARG A 71 0.20 -10.06 12.00
C ARG A 71 0.50 -8.88 11.11
N GLU A 72 1.49 -9.01 10.24
CA GLU A 72 2.03 -7.87 9.49
C GLU A 72 1.56 -7.80 8.05
N PHE A 73 1.17 -8.90 7.42
CA PHE A 73 0.69 -8.88 6.04
C PHE A 73 -0.81 -9.14 5.96
N GLN A 74 -1.57 -8.17 5.47
CA GLN A 74 -2.96 -8.40 5.07
C GLN A 74 -3.04 -9.14 3.73
N ARG A 75 -2.13 -8.81 2.82
CA ARG A 75 -2.07 -9.38 1.47
C ARG A 75 -0.68 -9.23 0.89
N ALA A 76 -0.23 -10.22 0.11
CA ALA A 76 0.99 -10.14 -0.69
C ALA A 76 0.76 -10.78 -2.06
N HIS A 77 1.12 -10.08 -3.13
CA HIS A 77 1.00 -10.60 -4.50
C HIS A 77 1.91 -9.86 -5.50
N ARG A 78 2.22 -10.51 -6.63
CA ARG A 78 2.85 -9.87 -7.78
C ARG A 78 1.86 -9.03 -8.57
N VAL A 79 2.30 -7.87 -9.03
CA VAL A 79 1.52 -6.95 -9.87
C VAL A 79 2.07 -6.95 -11.29
N GLY A 80 1.17 -7.02 -12.28
CA GLY A 80 1.48 -7.06 -13.70
C GLY A 80 1.19 -8.41 -14.36
N LEU A 81 1.16 -8.41 -15.69
CA LEU A 81 0.85 -9.58 -16.51
C LEU A 81 1.82 -10.73 -16.19
N LYS A 82 1.30 -11.95 -15.94
CA LYS A 82 2.16 -13.14 -15.78
C LYS A 82 3.02 -13.29 -17.03
N ARG A 83 4.34 -13.34 -16.85
CA ARG A 83 5.30 -13.54 -17.93
C ARG A 83 5.79 -14.98 -17.88
N SER A 84 5.89 -15.63 -19.03
CA SER A 84 6.47 -16.98 -19.15
C SER A 84 8.00 -16.95 -19.22
N ASP A 85 8.57 -15.79 -19.54
CA ASP A 85 10.01 -15.62 -19.73
C ASP A 85 10.66 -15.03 -18.48
N THR A 86 11.44 -15.87 -17.79
CA THR A 86 12.19 -15.53 -16.57
C THR A 86 13.42 -14.66 -16.86
N SER A 87 13.82 -14.49 -18.13
CA SER A 87 14.93 -13.59 -18.50
C SER A 87 14.54 -12.11 -18.45
N LEU A 88 13.24 -11.82 -18.45
CA LEU A 88 12.70 -10.46 -18.32
C LEU A 88 12.77 -9.99 -16.87
N ARG A 89 12.80 -8.66 -16.68
CA ARG A 89 12.81 -8.06 -15.33
C ARG A 89 11.66 -8.64 -14.46
N PRO A 90 11.95 -9.12 -13.24
CA PRO A 90 10.95 -9.69 -12.35
C PRO A 90 9.82 -8.70 -12.07
N ARG A 91 8.58 -9.20 -11.99
CA ARG A 91 7.42 -8.36 -11.66
C ARG A 91 7.57 -7.73 -10.28
N SER A 92 7.01 -6.55 -10.11
CA SER A 92 6.94 -5.93 -8.79
C SER A 92 6.05 -6.75 -7.86
N LEU A 93 6.53 -7.03 -6.65
CA LEU A 93 5.73 -7.59 -5.57
C LEU A 93 5.12 -6.43 -4.78
N VAL A 94 3.82 -6.48 -4.52
CA VAL A 94 3.13 -5.52 -3.64
C VAL A 94 2.56 -6.27 -2.44
N TYR A 95 2.82 -5.75 -1.25
CA TYR A 95 2.22 -6.22 -0.02
C TYR A 95 1.56 -5.08 0.76
N TYR A 96 0.53 -5.46 1.51
CA TYR A 96 -0.27 -4.61 2.36
C TYR A 96 0.10 -4.90 3.80
N ALA A 97 0.61 -3.89 4.51
CA ALA A 97 0.95 -4.04 5.92
C ALA A 97 -0.29 -3.79 6.80
N THR A 98 -0.63 -4.73 7.69
CA THR A 98 -1.82 -4.64 8.57
C THR A 98 -1.66 -3.56 9.64
N ILE A 99 -0.42 -3.39 10.11
CA ILE A 99 -0.06 -2.36 11.08
C ILE A 99 0.54 -1.25 10.25
N MET A 100 -0.01 -0.02 10.35
CA MET A 100 0.61 1.18 9.82
C MET A 100 2.10 1.10 10.16
N PRO A 101 2.98 0.86 9.18
CA PRO A 101 4.39 0.97 9.42
C PRO A 101 4.58 2.47 9.54
N ASP A 102 4.51 2.96 10.77
CA ASP A 102 4.87 4.33 11.06
C ASP A 102 6.22 4.60 10.38
N ARG A 103 6.45 5.86 9.99
CA ARG A 103 7.53 6.35 9.11
C ARG A 103 8.94 5.80 9.42
N TYR A 104 9.11 5.14 10.56
CA TYR A 104 10.20 4.29 11.01
C TYR A 104 10.67 3.19 10.03
N TYR A 105 9.79 2.37 9.46
CA TYR A 105 10.24 1.19 8.68
C TYR A 105 10.79 1.57 7.28
N LYS A 106 10.19 2.57 6.62
CA LYS A 106 10.58 2.99 5.26
C LYS A 106 11.95 3.68 5.19
N ARG A 107 12.50 4.16 6.32
CA ARG A 107 13.82 4.84 6.36
C ARG A 107 15.00 3.92 6.65
N ARG A 108 14.84 2.85 7.45
CA ARG A 108 15.97 1.93 7.76
C ARG A 108 16.28 0.95 6.62
N ALA A 109 15.25 0.40 5.96
CA ALA A 109 15.44 -0.59 4.90
C ALA A 109 16.20 -0.03 3.66
N ASN A 110 15.88 1.20 3.23
CA ASN A 110 16.57 1.83 2.10
C ASN A 110 18.06 2.13 2.39
N ARG A 111 18.44 2.31 3.66
CA ARG A 111 19.84 2.56 4.04
C ARG A 111 20.68 1.28 4.06
N ALA A 112 20.07 0.14 4.40
CA ALA A 112 20.74 -1.16 4.43
C ALA A 112 21.07 -1.71 3.03
N LEU A 113 20.35 -1.27 1.99
CA LEU A 113 20.54 -1.69 0.60
C LEU A 113 21.47 -0.78 -0.22
N SER A 114 21.98 0.29 0.38
CA SER A 114 22.87 1.27 -0.28
C SER A 114 24.32 1.21 0.23
N GLY A 115 24.68 0.14 0.95
CA GLY A 115 26.03 -0.12 1.45
C GLY A 115 26.61 -1.37 0.84
#